data_AF-A0A1Y3EDN8-F1
#
_entry.id   AF-A0A1Y3EDN8-F1
#
_cell.length_a   1.000
_cell.length_b   1.000
_cell.length_c   1.000
_cell.angle_alpha   90.00
_cell.angle_beta   90.00
_cell.angle_gamma   90.00
#
_symmetry.space_group_name_H-M   'P 1'
#
loop_
_entity.id
_entity.type
_entity.pdbx_description
1 polymer ?
#
loop_
_entity_poly.entity_id
_entity_poly.type
_entity_poly.pdbx_seq_one_letter_code
_entity_poly.pdbx_strand_id
1 'polypeptide(L)'
;MLAAAAPMAPQSLNVGRAKIASSSSSASSAASSTFIQDCCPVCGDKVSGYHYGLLTCESCKGFFKRTVQNKKVYQCSADQNCPIDKTCRKRCPHCRFQKCLKVGMKIEGMKISF
;
A
#
# COMPACT_ATOMS: atom_id res chain seq x y z
N MET A 1 -9.01 -8.80 38.75
CA MET A 1 -9.60 -9.89 37.95
C MET A 1 -11.08 -9.58 37.82
N LEU A 2 -11.73 -9.24 36.70
CA LEU A 2 -11.41 -9.26 35.29
C LEU A 2 -12.06 -8.01 34.64
N ALA A 3 -11.38 -7.36 33.70
CA ALA A 3 -12.03 -6.40 32.80
C ALA A 3 -12.73 -7.18 31.67
N ALA A 4 -14.02 -6.95 31.49
CA ALA A 4 -14.83 -7.56 30.45
C ALA A 4 -14.47 -7.00 29.07
N ALA A 5 -14.25 -7.92 28.11
CA ALA A 5 -14.07 -7.63 26.70
C ALA A 5 -15.42 -7.23 26.06
N ALA A 6 -15.45 -6.14 25.30
CA ALA A 6 -16.57 -5.80 24.42
C ALA A 6 -16.36 -6.42 23.02
N PRO A 7 -17.40 -7.02 22.41
CA PRO A 7 -17.32 -7.71 21.12
C PRO A 7 -17.33 -6.76 19.92
N MET A 8 -16.57 -7.12 18.89
CA MET A 8 -16.57 -6.48 17.56
C MET A 8 -17.89 -6.76 16.83
N ALA A 9 -18.59 -5.71 16.39
CA ALA A 9 -19.77 -5.83 15.53
C ALA A 9 -19.40 -6.21 14.08
N PRO A 10 -20.25 -7.00 13.38
CA PRO A 10 -20.03 -7.43 12.00
C PRO A 10 -20.52 -6.43 10.94
N GLN A 11 -20.24 -6.82 9.69
CA GLN A 11 -20.08 -6.06 8.46
C GLN A 11 -21.37 -5.47 7.88
N SER A 12 -21.28 -4.30 7.23
CA SER A 12 -22.28 -3.80 6.28
C SER A 12 -21.74 -3.94 4.86
N LEU A 13 -22.37 -4.83 4.07
CA LEU A 13 -22.13 -5.02 2.64
C LEU A 13 -23.17 -4.20 1.86
N ASN A 14 -22.77 -3.07 1.29
CA ASN A 14 -23.55 -2.39 0.26
C ASN A 14 -22.94 -2.67 -1.11
N VAL A 15 -23.57 -3.55 -1.88
CA VAL A 15 -23.30 -3.77 -3.31
C VAL A 15 -24.09 -2.73 -4.10
N GLY A 16 -23.39 -1.68 -4.55
CA GLY A 16 -23.91 -0.66 -5.45
C GLY A 16 -23.46 -0.91 -6.89
N ARG A 17 -24.45 -1.10 -7.79
CA ARG A 17 -24.33 -1.37 -9.23
C ARG A 17 -23.65 -0.21 -10.00
N ALA A 18 -22.79 -0.57 -10.95
CA ALA A 18 -22.04 0.30 -11.85
C ALA A 18 -22.88 1.01 -12.93
N LYS A 19 -22.46 2.22 -13.33
CA LYS A 19 -22.69 2.83 -14.65
C LYS A 19 -21.51 3.77 -15.03
N ILE A 20 -20.75 3.30 -16.04
CA ILE A 20 -20.21 3.96 -17.25
C ILE A 20 -19.71 5.43 -17.18
N ALA A 21 -18.41 5.61 -17.47
CA ALA A 21 -17.84 6.81 -18.06
C ALA A 21 -16.93 6.41 -19.24
N SER A 22 -16.87 7.30 -20.22
CA SER A 22 -16.72 7.04 -21.64
C SER A 22 -15.27 7.08 -22.17
N SER A 23 -15.18 6.70 -23.45
CA SER A 23 -14.28 7.25 -24.50
C SER A 23 -12.81 6.82 -24.56
N SER A 24 -12.56 5.89 -25.50
CA SER A 24 -11.64 5.98 -26.64
C SER A 24 -10.33 6.78 -26.51
N SER A 25 -9.21 6.08 -26.64
CA SER A 25 -8.00 6.57 -27.30
C SER A 25 -7.23 5.39 -27.89
N SER A 26 -6.70 5.62 -29.08
CA SER A 26 -6.26 4.70 -30.12
C SER A 26 -5.03 3.84 -29.81
N ALA A 27 -4.88 2.82 -30.63
CA ALA A 27 -3.91 1.74 -30.60
C ALA A 27 -2.41 2.14 -30.61
N SER A 28 -1.59 1.31 -29.96
CA SER A 28 -0.26 0.92 -30.43
C SER A 28 0.07 -0.47 -29.87
N SER A 29 0.18 -1.44 -30.76
CA SER A 29 0.52 -2.82 -30.46
C SER A 29 2.02 -2.96 -30.16
N ALA A 30 2.37 -3.27 -28.91
CA ALA A 30 3.65 -3.87 -28.53
C ALA A 30 3.41 -4.72 -27.28
N ALA A 31 2.90 -5.93 -27.49
CA ALA A 31 2.68 -6.91 -26.44
C ALA A 31 4.02 -7.46 -25.95
N SER A 32 4.55 -6.88 -24.85
CA SER A 32 5.27 -7.55 -23.75
C SER A 32 6.17 -6.53 -23.02
N SER A 33 5.68 -5.90 -21.93
CA SER A 33 6.44 -5.33 -20.77
C SER A 33 5.83 -4.10 -20.09
N THR A 34 4.63 -3.62 -20.46
CA THR A 34 4.15 -2.31 -19.96
C THR A 34 3.20 -2.34 -18.75
N PHE A 35 2.73 -3.51 -18.30
CA PHE A 35 1.81 -3.61 -17.15
C PHE A 35 2.45 -3.32 -15.78
N ILE A 36 3.78 -3.22 -15.71
CA ILE A 36 4.51 -2.98 -14.45
C ILE A 36 4.57 -1.48 -14.09
N GLN A 37 4.34 -0.56 -15.05
CA GLN A 37 4.51 0.88 -14.77
C GLN A 37 3.34 1.55 -14.05
N ASP A 38 2.14 0.96 -14.03
CA ASP A 38 0.95 1.57 -13.41
C ASP A 38 0.58 0.99 -12.02
N CYS A 39 1.32 -0.01 -11.54
CA CYS A 39 1.05 -0.70 -10.28
C CYS A 39 2.03 -0.29 -9.18
N CYS A 40 1.52 -0.01 -7.99
CA CYS A 40 2.35 0.35 -6.85
C CYS A 40 3.25 -0.83 -6.44
N PRO A 41 4.58 -0.68 -6.44
CA PRO A 41 5.51 -1.79 -6.18
C PRO A 41 5.41 -2.36 -4.76
N VAL A 42 4.77 -1.64 -3.84
CA VAL A 42 4.54 -2.12 -2.47
C VAL A 42 3.35 -3.09 -2.40
N CYS A 43 2.25 -2.81 -3.08
CA CYS A 43 0.97 -3.53 -2.86
C CYS A 43 0.15 -3.84 -4.11
N GLY A 44 0.66 -3.54 -5.30
CA GLY A 44 0.00 -3.77 -6.58
C GLY A 44 -1.17 -2.84 -6.92
N ASP A 45 -1.62 -1.98 -6.00
CA ASP A 45 -2.73 -1.05 -6.24
C ASP A 45 -2.33 0.06 -7.23
N LYS A 46 -3.32 0.70 -7.88
CA LYS A 46 -3.07 1.72 -8.91
C LYS A 46 -2.20 2.86 -8.38
N VAL A 47 -1.15 3.21 -9.10
CA VAL A 47 -0.30 4.37 -8.81
C VAL A 47 -1.14 5.66 -8.87
N SER A 48 -0.92 6.56 -7.91
CA SER A 48 -1.50 7.91 -7.93
C SER A 48 -0.49 9.00 -8.30
N GLY A 49 0.82 8.72 -8.20
CA GLY A 49 1.87 9.63 -8.60
C GLY A 49 3.22 9.30 -7.98
N TYR A 50 4.17 10.23 -8.10
CA TYR A 50 5.51 10.11 -7.53
C TYR A 50 5.52 10.57 -6.07
N HIS A 51 5.85 9.66 -5.15
CA HIS A 51 5.86 9.93 -3.71
C HIS A 51 7.10 9.31 -3.08
N TYR A 52 7.87 10.10 -2.34
CA TYR A 52 9.02 9.63 -1.56
C TYR A 52 10.05 8.86 -2.39
N GLY A 53 10.30 9.30 -3.63
CA GLY A 53 11.37 8.77 -4.48
C GLY A 53 10.95 7.73 -5.53
N LEU A 54 9.66 7.38 -5.65
CA LEU A 54 9.15 6.53 -6.74
C LEU A 54 7.63 6.63 -6.94
N LEU A 55 7.13 6.02 -8.01
CA LEU A 55 5.69 5.89 -8.29
C LEU A 55 5.00 4.96 -7.29
N THR A 56 4.02 5.45 -6.53
CA THR A 56 3.26 4.65 -5.56
C THR A 56 1.77 5.04 -5.49
N CYS A 57 0.96 4.22 -4.82
CA CYS A 57 -0.45 4.51 -4.59
C CYS A 57 -0.66 5.40 -3.35
N GLU A 58 -1.83 6.06 -3.29
CA GLU A 58 -2.20 7.00 -2.21
C GLU A 58 -2.11 6.36 -0.81
N SER A 59 -2.50 5.08 -0.72
CA SER A 59 -2.49 4.35 0.55
C SER A 59 -1.08 4.08 1.06
N CYS A 60 -0.10 3.85 0.17
CA CYS A 60 1.29 3.61 0.57
C CYS A 60 2.02 4.91 0.86
N LYS A 61 1.75 5.98 0.10
CA LYS A 61 2.18 7.35 0.41
C LYS A 61 1.76 7.75 1.83
N GLY A 62 0.46 7.71 2.14
CA GLY A 62 -0.04 8.14 3.46
C GLY A 62 0.42 7.23 4.61
N PHE A 63 0.61 5.94 4.35
CA PHE A 63 1.20 5.02 5.31
C PHE A 63 2.65 5.41 5.63
N PHE A 64 3.51 5.51 4.61
CA PHE A 64 4.92 5.87 4.75
C PHE A 64 5.10 7.20 5.48
N LYS A 65 4.34 8.24 5.09
CA LYS A 65 4.34 9.55 5.77
C LYS A 65 4.11 9.42 7.28
N ARG A 66 3.01 8.75 7.67
CA ARG A 66 2.65 8.61 9.08
C ARG A 66 3.66 7.78 9.86
N THR A 67 4.21 6.74 9.23
CA THR A 67 5.23 5.89 9.87
C THR A 67 6.48 6.68 10.18
N VAL A 68 7.00 7.45 9.20
CA VAL A 68 8.24 8.20 9.40
C VAL A 68 8.03 9.42 10.31
N GLN A 69 7.00 10.23 10.06
CA GLN A 69 6.75 11.44 10.85
C GLN A 69 6.48 11.15 12.32
N ASN A 70 5.75 10.07 12.60
CA ASN A 70 5.40 9.69 13.98
C ASN A 70 6.36 8.65 14.56
N LYS A 71 7.50 8.39 13.88
CA LYS A 71 8.53 7.41 14.27
C LYS A 71 7.91 6.07 14.72
N LYS A 72 6.93 5.58 13.96
CA LYS A 72 6.20 4.36 14.33
C LYS A 72 7.10 3.15 14.13
N VAL A 73 7.28 2.40 15.21
CA VAL A 73 7.90 1.07 15.18
C VAL A 73 6.80 0.02 15.12
N TYR A 74 6.91 -0.91 14.19
CA TYR A 74 5.95 -2.00 14.02
C TYR A 74 6.65 -3.33 14.25
N GLN A 75 5.94 -4.28 14.88
CA GLN A 75 6.39 -5.66 15.05
C GLN A 75 5.60 -6.57 14.10
N CYS A 76 6.27 -7.53 13.47
CA CYS A 76 5.60 -8.62 12.77
C CYS A 76 5.19 -9.70 13.78
N SER A 77 3.98 -10.24 13.62
CA SER A 77 3.46 -11.37 14.42
C SER A 77 3.72 -12.74 13.78
N ALA A 78 4.45 -12.78 12.67
CA ALA A 78 4.81 -13.97 11.90
C ALA A 78 6.29 -13.88 11.49
N ASP A 79 6.69 -14.51 10.39
CA ASP A 79 8.09 -14.67 9.97
C ASP A 79 8.71 -13.45 9.26
N GLN A 80 8.18 -12.24 9.48
CA GLN A 80 8.65 -11.00 8.83
C GLN A 80 8.64 -11.03 7.29
N ASN A 81 7.86 -11.95 6.70
CA ASN A 81 7.74 -12.13 5.24
C ASN A 81 6.27 -12.15 4.79
N CYS A 82 5.41 -11.36 5.44
CA CYS A 82 3.99 -11.33 5.10
C CYS A 82 3.77 -10.80 3.67
N PRO A 83 2.91 -11.44 2.86
CA PRO A 83 2.54 -10.92 1.55
C PRO A 83 1.82 -9.59 1.69
N ILE A 84 2.16 -8.63 0.82
CA ILE A 84 1.60 -7.28 0.81
C ILE A 84 0.97 -7.01 -0.55
N ASP A 85 -0.36 -7.06 -0.57
CA ASP A 85 -1.23 -6.76 -1.71
C ASP A 85 -2.35 -5.80 -1.30
N LYS A 86 -3.14 -5.32 -2.26
CA LYS A 86 -4.22 -4.34 -2.04
C LYS A 86 -5.18 -4.72 -0.89
N THR A 87 -5.52 -6.00 -0.79
CA THR A 87 -6.49 -6.54 0.18
C THR A 87 -5.88 -6.77 1.56
N CYS A 88 -4.63 -7.23 1.63
CA CYS A 88 -3.97 -7.67 2.87
C CYS A 88 -2.96 -6.67 3.44
N ARG A 89 -2.64 -5.57 2.74
CA ARG A 89 -1.66 -4.53 3.18
C ARG A 89 -1.93 -3.87 4.54
N LYS A 90 -3.10 -4.09 5.16
CA LYS A 90 -3.38 -3.61 6.53
C LYS A 90 -3.00 -4.62 7.61
N ARG A 91 -2.82 -5.90 7.26
CA ARG A 91 -2.61 -7.00 8.20
C ARG A 91 -1.25 -6.94 8.91
N CYS A 92 -0.20 -6.58 8.19
CA CYS A 92 1.14 -6.45 8.77
C CYS A 92 1.77 -5.10 8.41
N PRO A 93 1.69 -4.09 9.29
CA PRO A 93 2.33 -2.80 9.04
C PRO A 93 3.87 -2.90 9.04
N HIS A 94 4.45 -3.83 9.80
CA HIS A 94 5.89 -4.10 9.79
C HIS A 94 6.38 -4.49 8.39
N CYS A 95 5.87 -5.60 7.84
CA CYS A 95 6.29 -6.09 6.52
C CYS A 95 5.97 -5.08 5.42
N ARG A 96 4.86 -4.33 5.55
CA ARG A 96 4.53 -3.26 4.61
C ARG A 96 5.58 -2.15 4.63
N PHE A 97 5.96 -1.65 5.80
CA PHE A 97 6.95 -0.59 5.91
C PHE A 97 8.33 -1.05 5.45
N GLN A 98 8.72 -2.26 5.80
CA GLN A 98 9.95 -2.86 5.31
C GLN A 98 9.94 -3.00 3.78
N LYS A 99 8.81 -3.39 3.18
CA LYS A 99 8.66 -3.41 1.71
C LYS A 99 8.74 -2.02 1.10
N CYS A 100 8.16 -0.99 1.72
CA CYS A 100 8.32 0.41 1.30
C CYS A 100 9.81 0.80 1.19
N LEU A 101 10.60 0.49 2.23
CA LEU A 101 12.04 0.76 2.22
C LEU A 101 12.78 -0.06 1.16
N LYS A 102 12.48 -1.36 1.06
CA LYS A 102 13.11 -2.28 0.07
C LYS A 102 12.90 -1.82 -1.38
N VAL A 103 11.73 -1.27 -1.71
CA VAL A 103 11.45 -0.73 -3.07
C VAL A 103 11.98 0.69 -3.29
N GLY A 104 12.65 1.29 -2.29
CA GLY A 104 13.33 2.57 -2.42
C GLY A 104 12.56 3.79 -1.93
N MET A 105 11.47 3.65 -1.16
CA MET A 105 10.80 4.82 -0.56
C MET A 105 11.70 5.47 0.48
N LYS A 106 11.97 6.77 0.32
CA LYS A 106 12.85 7.56 1.18
C LYS A 106 12.35 8.99 1.34
N ILE A 107 12.65 9.61 2.48
CA ILE A 107 12.53 11.07 2.60
C ILE A 107 13.82 11.67 2.06
N GLU A 108 13.72 12.58 1.10
CA GLU A 108 14.88 13.30 0.59
C GLU A 108 15.65 13.95 1.75
N GLY A 109 16.97 13.73 1.79
CA GLY A 109 17.85 14.25 2.84
C GLY A 109 17.92 13.42 4.14
N MET A 110 17.14 12.35 4.32
CA MET A 110 17.27 11.46 5.48
C MET A 110 18.00 10.16 5.12
N LYS A 111 19.17 9.93 5.75
CA LYS A 111 19.76 8.59 5.85
C LYS A 111 19.03 7.82 6.94
N ILE A 112 18.26 6.80 6.56
CA ILE A 112 17.70 5.84 7.51
C ILE A 112 18.85 4.89 7.85
N SER A 113 19.47 5.09 9.02
CA SER A 113 20.46 4.15 9.57
C SER A 113 19.72 2.93 10.13
N PHE A 114 20.15 1.74 9.71
CA PHE A 114 19.63 0.44 10.16
C PHE A 114 20.27 0.00 11.47
#